data_AF-A0A7C7UQX4-F1
#
_entry.id   AF-A0A7C7UQX4-F1
#
_cell.length_a   1.000
_cell.length_b   1.000
_cell.length_c   1.000
_cell.angle_alpha   90.00
_cell.angle_beta   90.00
_cell.angle_gamma   90.00
#
_symmetry.space_group_name_H-M   'P 1'
#
loop_
_entity.id
_entity.type
_entity.pdbx_description
1 polymer ?
#
loop_
_entity_poly.entity_id
_entity_poly.type
_entity_poly.pdbx_seq_one_letter_code
_entity_poly.pdbx_strand_id
1 'polypeptide(L)'
;MENARAVVDQLVRRGLVITRSEISRPRVRPKRARLVRLVADETQIEQAFPRLGHPSKQADVLLALAESEDPLPTLREVCAAARCSESTVRALAERGLVEITERRQIVAPLLSPRAVNETIASDLGRAPKQAAVLGYLRDRGEPVEVKELRRQLGCSSAVLNQLEAKGYVERLSQEPAVILTIPLEEVTEAIIELRGAQKQVAVLEFLKGEEGPVWIGWVYAQTGCDLRILRDLAKHGLVSLEEEEVRRDSLEGREFVTDVPPRLTPDQEAAWEEIARGIKEQGKGENIYLLHGVTGSGKTEIYLRALQATLATGRGAIVLVPEIALT
;
A
#
# COMPACT_ATOMS: atom_id res chain seq x y z
N MET A 1 -34.10 -29.09 14.95
CA MET A 1 -35.16 -28.53 14.08
C MET A 1 -35.96 -29.59 13.32
N GLU A 2 -35.50 -30.85 13.19
CA GLU A 2 -36.21 -31.90 12.42
C GLU A 2 -37.60 -32.26 12.94
N ASN A 3 -37.87 -32.11 14.24
CA ASN A 3 -39.16 -32.48 14.82
C ASN A 3 -40.29 -31.44 14.60
N ALA A 4 -39.95 -30.19 14.25
CA ALA A 4 -40.95 -29.13 14.10
C ALA A 4 -41.78 -29.28 12.82
N ARG A 5 -41.17 -29.77 11.74
CA ARG A 5 -41.82 -29.89 10.43
C ARG A 5 -42.86 -31.00 10.42
N ALA A 6 -42.53 -32.17 11.00
CA ALA A 6 -43.44 -33.29 11.11
C ALA A 6 -44.69 -32.95 11.95
N VAL A 7 -44.52 -32.17 13.03
CA VAL A 7 -45.63 -31.68 13.86
C VAL A 7 -46.51 -30.70 13.09
N VAL A 8 -45.92 -29.75 12.36
CA VAL A 8 -46.67 -28.81 11.52
C VAL A 8 -47.47 -29.55 10.44
N ASP A 9 -46.87 -30.53 9.76
CA ASP A 9 -47.55 -31.33 8.73
C ASP A 9 -48.71 -32.17 9.30
N GLN A 10 -48.59 -32.62 10.55
CA GLN A 10 -49.66 -33.34 11.24
C GLN A 10 -50.82 -32.41 11.63
N LEU A 11 -50.51 -31.18 12.05
CA LEU A 11 -51.51 -30.15 12.36
C LEU A 11 -52.25 -29.65 11.11
N VAL A 12 -51.56 -29.53 9.99
CA VAL A 12 -52.15 -29.20 8.68
C VAL A 12 -53.10 -30.31 8.23
N ARG A 13 -52.68 -31.59 8.33
CA ARG A 13 -53.54 -32.74 7.98
C ARG A 13 -54.79 -32.87 8.84
N ARG A 14 -54.76 -32.37 10.08
CA ARG A 14 -55.91 -32.33 10.99
C ARG A 14 -56.80 -31.09 10.81
N GLY A 15 -56.47 -30.20 9.87
CA GLY A 15 -57.23 -28.96 9.63
C GLY A 15 -57.08 -27.92 10.74
N LEU A 16 -56.11 -28.08 11.63
CA LEU A 16 -55.89 -27.20 12.78
C LEU A 16 -54.99 -25.99 12.42
N VAL A 17 -54.27 -26.07 11.30
CA VAL A 17 -53.39 -25.01 10.80
C VAL A 17 -53.53 -24.91 9.28
N ILE A 18 -53.57 -23.69 8.75
CA ILE A 18 -53.56 -23.41 7.31
C ILE A 18 -52.16 -22.94 6.94
N THR A 19 -51.50 -23.62 6.00
CA THR A 19 -50.21 -23.18 5.47
C THR A 19 -50.45 -22.24 4.30
N ARG A 20 -49.92 -21.02 4.36
CA ARG A 20 -49.83 -20.13 3.20
C ARG A 20 -48.37 -19.99 2.81
N SER A 21 -48.05 -20.29 1.55
CA SER A 21 -46.72 -20.09 1.00
C SER A 21 -46.59 -18.64 0.54
N GLU A 22 -46.01 -17.78 1.38
CA GLU A 22 -45.54 -16.47 0.94
C GLU A 22 -44.17 -16.63 0.27
N ILE A 23 -44.03 -16.07 -0.92
CA ILE A 23 -42.71 -15.87 -1.52
C ILE A 23 -42.00 -14.84 -0.65
N SER A 24 -40.96 -15.26 0.07
CA SER A 24 -40.14 -14.34 0.83
C SER A 24 -39.64 -13.24 -0.10
N ARG A 25 -39.85 -11.96 0.25
CA ARG A 25 -39.38 -10.83 -0.54
C ARG A 25 -37.92 -11.07 -0.94
N PRO A 26 -37.55 -10.90 -2.22
CA PRO A 26 -36.18 -11.09 -2.65
C PRO A 26 -35.29 -10.22 -1.77
N ARG A 27 -34.35 -10.85 -1.05
CA ARG A 27 -33.32 -10.13 -0.30
C ARG A 27 -32.31 -9.60 -1.30
N VAL A 28 -32.68 -8.53 -2.01
CA VAL A 28 -31.75 -7.81 -2.88
C VAL A 28 -30.76 -7.11 -1.95
N ARG A 29 -29.59 -7.71 -1.75
CA ARG A 29 -28.46 -6.99 -1.16
C ARG A 29 -27.86 -6.12 -2.28
N PRO A 30 -27.83 -4.79 -2.12
CA PRO A 30 -27.17 -3.92 -3.10
C PRO A 30 -25.75 -4.43 -3.33
N LYS A 31 -25.30 -4.40 -4.59
CA LYS A 31 -23.91 -4.75 -4.89
C LYS A 31 -23.03 -3.64 -4.32
N ARG A 32 -22.19 -3.97 -3.33
CA ARG A 32 -21.22 -3.02 -2.80
C ARG A 32 -19.99 -2.99 -3.69
N ALA A 33 -19.61 -1.80 -4.16
CA ALA A 33 -18.31 -1.57 -4.75
C ALA A 33 -17.32 -1.24 -3.64
N ARG A 34 -16.14 -1.85 -3.72
CA ARG A 34 -15.01 -1.43 -2.90
C ARG A 34 -14.20 -0.42 -3.66
N LEU A 35 -14.01 0.73 -3.06
CA LEU A 35 -13.25 1.84 -3.61
C LEU A 35 -11.99 2.04 -2.76
N VAL A 36 -10.96 2.58 -3.39
CA VAL A 36 -9.74 3.04 -2.72
C VAL A 36 -9.47 4.48 -3.13
N ARG A 37 -9.06 5.31 -2.19
CA ARG A 37 -8.70 6.70 -2.44
C ARG A 37 -7.33 6.98 -1.85
N LEU A 38 -6.54 7.81 -2.53
CA LEU A 38 -5.34 8.39 -1.96
C LEU A 38 -5.72 9.41 -0.87
N VAL A 39 -5.14 9.27 0.32
CA VAL A 39 -5.39 10.18 1.45
C VAL A 39 -4.12 10.94 1.83
N ALA A 40 -2.95 10.35 1.56
CA ALA A 40 -1.68 10.98 1.81
C ALA A 40 -1.32 12.03 0.75
N ASP A 41 -0.69 13.12 1.20
CA ASP A 41 -0.04 14.08 0.32
C ASP A 41 1.30 13.55 -0.22
N GLU A 42 1.90 14.30 -1.15
CA GLU A 42 3.16 13.91 -1.79
C GLU A 42 4.31 13.71 -0.80
N THR A 43 4.42 14.59 0.20
CA THR A 43 5.47 14.52 1.23
C THR A 43 5.30 13.28 2.12
N GLN A 44 4.08 12.96 2.50
CA GLN A 44 3.76 11.76 3.28
C GLN A 44 4.07 10.48 2.50
N ILE A 45 3.81 10.47 1.19
CA ILE A 45 4.13 9.34 0.30
C ILE A 45 5.65 9.16 0.22
N GLU A 46 6.40 10.22 -0.03
CA GLU A 46 7.87 10.18 -0.13
C GLU A 46 8.52 9.68 1.17
N GLN A 47 8.05 10.16 2.33
CA GLN A 47 8.54 9.71 3.63
C GLN A 47 8.19 8.25 3.94
N ALA A 48 7.13 7.72 3.33
CA ALA A 48 6.71 6.35 3.55
C ALA A 48 7.44 5.35 2.64
N PHE A 49 7.83 5.74 1.42
CA PHE A 49 8.42 4.84 0.42
C PHE A 49 9.55 3.94 0.95
N PRO A 50 10.55 4.45 1.70
CA PRO A 50 11.65 3.62 2.19
C PRO A 50 11.24 2.53 3.19
N ARG A 51 10.00 2.59 3.70
CA ARG A 51 9.46 1.71 4.75
C ARG A 51 8.40 0.74 4.24
N LEU A 52 7.98 0.84 2.97
CA LEU A 52 6.98 -0.03 2.38
C LEU A 52 7.55 -1.40 2.00
N GLY A 53 6.69 -2.41 1.89
CA GLY A 53 7.08 -3.76 1.53
C GLY A 53 7.56 -4.60 2.71
N HIS A 54 8.36 -5.63 2.44
CA HIS A 54 8.81 -6.55 3.47
C HIS A 54 9.98 -5.99 4.28
N PRO A 55 10.12 -6.36 5.57
CA PRO A 55 11.29 -5.99 6.36
C PRO A 55 12.59 -6.52 5.72
N SER A 56 13.58 -5.65 5.51
CA SER A 56 14.88 -6.03 4.96
C SER A 56 16.01 -5.31 5.70
N LYS A 57 16.91 -6.10 6.31
CA LYS A 57 18.08 -5.54 7.02
C LYS A 57 19.07 -4.86 6.10
N GLN A 58 19.14 -5.30 4.86
CA GLN A 58 19.93 -4.62 3.83
C GLN A 58 19.33 -3.24 3.50
N ALA A 59 18.01 -3.15 3.36
CA ALA A 59 17.33 -1.86 3.16
C ALA A 59 17.48 -0.93 4.37
N ASP A 60 17.39 -1.47 5.59
CA ASP A 60 17.60 -0.71 6.83
C ASP A 60 19.02 -0.10 6.88
N VAL A 61 20.04 -0.81 6.38
CA VAL A 61 21.42 -0.28 6.28
C VAL A 61 21.51 0.88 5.30
N LEU A 62 20.94 0.74 4.09
CA LEU A 62 20.95 1.81 3.11
C LEU A 62 20.21 3.05 3.61
N LEU A 63 19.07 2.85 4.28
CA LEU A 63 18.32 3.95 4.90
C LEU A 63 19.13 4.64 5.99
N ALA A 64 19.79 3.88 6.88
CA ALA A 64 20.64 4.44 7.93
C ALA A 64 21.82 5.24 7.37
N LEU A 65 22.40 4.80 6.24
CA LEU A 65 23.47 5.53 5.56
C LEU A 65 22.96 6.83 4.92
N ALA A 66 21.78 6.79 4.27
CA ALA A 66 21.18 7.98 3.66
C ALA A 66 20.74 9.03 4.69
N GLU A 67 20.34 8.59 5.89
CA GLU A 67 19.94 9.47 7.00
C GLU A 67 21.12 9.88 7.91
N SER A 68 22.34 9.37 7.66
CA SER A 68 23.53 9.64 8.50
C SER A 68 24.03 11.08 8.36
N GLU A 69 24.26 11.76 9.48
CA GLU A 69 24.95 13.07 9.48
C GLU A 69 26.47 12.93 9.28
N ASP A 70 27.05 11.79 9.67
CA ASP A 70 28.46 11.49 9.44
C ASP A 70 28.64 11.00 7.99
N PRO A 71 29.48 11.66 7.16
CA PRO A 71 29.76 11.23 5.79
C PRO A 71 30.58 9.93 5.71
N LEU A 72 31.22 9.50 6.80
CA LEU A 72 32.04 8.27 6.86
C LEU A 72 31.72 7.47 8.14
N PRO A 73 30.45 7.05 8.32
CA PRO A 73 30.05 6.36 9.53
C PRO A 73 30.77 5.01 9.64
N THR A 74 31.16 4.65 10.84
CA THR A 74 31.85 3.38 11.08
C THR A 74 30.93 2.20 10.81
N LEU A 75 31.50 1.07 10.40
CA LEU A 75 30.77 -0.19 10.22
C LEU A 75 29.98 -0.58 11.47
N ARG A 76 30.54 -0.28 12.65
CA ARG A 76 29.90 -0.52 13.93
C ARG A 76 28.66 0.36 14.13
N GLU A 77 28.75 1.65 13.85
CA GLU A 77 27.63 2.59 13.94
C GLU A 77 26.49 2.22 12.98
N VAL A 78 26.83 1.90 11.73
CA VAL A 78 25.86 1.49 10.71
C VAL A 78 25.14 0.19 11.12
N CYS A 79 25.89 -0.81 11.61
CA CYS A 79 25.29 -2.04 12.12
C CYS A 79 24.38 -1.80 13.32
N ALA A 80 24.74 -0.86 14.21
CA ALA A 80 23.93 -0.50 15.36
C ALA A 80 22.64 0.22 14.94
N ALA A 81 22.73 1.18 14.01
CA ALA A 81 21.58 1.92 13.49
C ALA A 81 20.56 1.01 12.79
N ALA A 82 21.04 0.14 11.88
CA ALA A 82 20.20 -0.81 11.15
C ALA A 82 19.80 -2.04 11.98
N ARG A 83 20.40 -2.21 13.18
CA ARG A 83 20.25 -3.39 14.05
C ARG A 83 20.52 -4.69 13.29
N CYS A 84 21.69 -4.77 12.66
CA CYS A 84 22.12 -5.92 11.84
C CYS A 84 23.55 -6.36 12.18
N SER A 85 23.96 -7.50 11.61
CA SER A 85 25.34 -7.97 11.66
C SER A 85 26.18 -7.40 10.52
N GLU A 86 27.51 -7.40 10.67
CA GLU A 86 28.45 -7.01 9.60
C GLU A 86 28.26 -7.83 8.32
N SER A 87 27.84 -9.10 8.43
CA SER A 87 27.57 -9.94 7.25
C SER A 87 26.49 -9.35 6.34
N THR A 88 25.55 -8.60 6.90
CA THR A 88 24.51 -7.90 6.12
C THR A 88 25.11 -6.79 5.28
N VAL A 89 26.02 -6.00 5.86
CA VAL A 89 26.72 -4.91 5.17
C VAL A 89 27.70 -5.46 4.13
N ARG A 90 28.37 -6.57 4.42
CA ARG A 90 29.25 -7.26 3.46
C ARG A 90 28.46 -7.77 2.24
N ALA A 91 27.27 -8.32 2.45
CA ALA A 91 26.41 -8.74 1.34
C ALA A 91 25.94 -7.56 0.48
N LEU A 92 25.78 -6.35 1.05
CA LEU A 92 25.55 -5.13 0.25
C LEU A 92 26.80 -4.73 -0.54
N ALA A 93 27.99 -4.91 0.04
CA ALA A 93 29.25 -4.64 -0.66
C ALA A 93 29.48 -5.58 -1.84
N GLU A 94 29.15 -6.86 -1.69
CA GLU A 94 29.17 -7.85 -2.79
C GLU A 94 28.21 -7.47 -3.93
N ARG A 95 27.12 -6.77 -3.62
CA ARG A 95 26.18 -6.23 -4.61
C ARG A 95 26.61 -4.89 -5.21
N GLY A 96 27.72 -4.33 -4.74
CA GLY A 96 28.23 -3.03 -5.20
C GLY A 96 27.38 -1.83 -4.78
N LEU A 97 26.61 -1.96 -3.69
CA LEU A 97 25.77 -0.88 -3.15
C LEU A 97 26.47 -0.08 -2.04
N VAL A 98 27.48 -0.68 -1.40
CA VAL A 98 28.35 -0.02 -0.42
C VAL A 98 29.79 -0.49 -0.58
N GLU A 99 30.73 0.28 -0.07
CA GLU A 99 32.12 -0.10 0.12
C GLU A 99 32.44 -0.11 1.62
N ILE A 100 33.20 -1.09 2.08
CA ILE A 100 33.68 -1.17 3.46
C ILE A 100 35.19 -0.94 3.44
N THR A 101 35.65 0.13 4.09
CA THR A 101 37.09 0.42 4.17
C THR A 101 37.81 -0.57 5.09
N GLU A 102 39.10 -0.78 4.86
CA GLU A 102 39.90 -1.64 5.75
C GLU A 102 40.17 -0.97 7.08
N ARG A 103 40.23 -1.76 8.15
CA ARG A 103 40.76 -1.31 9.44
C ARG A 103 42.24 -0.93 9.27
N ARG A 104 42.59 0.31 9.63
CA ARG A 104 43.96 0.82 9.53
C ARG A 104 44.50 1.21 10.90
N GLN A 105 45.82 1.04 11.05
CA GLN A 105 46.57 1.55 12.18
C GLN A 105 47.44 2.68 11.64
N ILE A 106 47.21 3.90 12.11
CA ILE A 106 47.96 5.08 11.68
C ILE A 106 48.84 5.57 12.83
N VAL A 107 49.96 6.18 12.47
CA VAL A 107 50.90 6.81 13.40
C VAL A 107 50.90 8.31 13.12
N ALA A 108 50.61 9.10 14.14
CA ALA A 108 50.67 10.56 14.06
C ALA A 108 51.85 11.08 14.89
N PRO A 109 52.62 12.07 14.39
CA PRO A 109 53.63 12.72 15.21
C PRO A 109 52.97 13.61 16.28
N LEU A 110 53.41 13.49 17.53
CA LEU A 110 52.99 14.38 18.63
C LEU A 110 53.85 15.64 18.72
N LEU A 111 54.96 15.66 17.99
CA LEU A 111 55.92 16.75 17.96
C LEU A 111 55.69 17.66 16.75
N SER A 112 55.89 18.97 16.95
CA SER A 112 55.93 19.91 15.83
C SER A 112 57.12 19.60 14.90
N PRO A 113 57.08 20.00 13.61
CA PRO A 113 58.18 19.76 12.69
C PRO A 113 59.55 20.27 13.16
N ARG A 114 59.58 21.39 13.90
CA ARG A 114 60.81 21.92 14.52
C ARG A 114 61.29 21.04 15.66
N ALA A 115 60.38 20.65 16.56
CA ALA A 115 60.69 19.76 17.68
C ALA A 115 61.20 18.39 17.18
N VAL A 116 60.65 17.87 16.08
CA VAL A 116 61.18 16.65 15.44
C VAL A 116 62.66 16.80 15.09
N ASN A 117 63.07 17.93 14.48
CA ASN A 117 64.48 18.15 14.13
C ASN A 117 65.39 18.18 15.36
N GLU A 118 64.96 18.86 16.41
CA GLU A 118 65.69 18.95 17.68
C GLU A 118 65.80 17.59 18.36
N THR A 119 64.72 16.81 18.40
CA THR A 119 64.70 15.45 18.95
C THR A 119 65.58 14.49 18.15
N ILE A 120 65.59 14.60 16.81
CA ILE A 120 66.47 13.81 15.95
C ILE A 120 67.94 14.11 16.25
N ALA A 121 68.29 15.40 16.42
CA ALA A 121 69.66 15.83 16.69
C ALA A 121 70.15 15.50 18.11
N SER A 122 69.25 15.49 19.11
CA SER A 122 69.61 15.33 20.52
C SER A 122 69.41 13.90 21.05
N ASP A 123 68.18 13.38 21.03
CA ASP A 123 67.79 12.13 21.69
C ASP A 123 67.91 10.89 20.78
N LEU A 124 67.78 11.07 19.46
CA LEU A 124 67.76 9.96 18.50
C LEU A 124 69.04 9.80 17.68
N GLY A 125 70.11 10.53 18.02
CA GLY A 125 71.39 10.48 17.29
C GLY A 125 72.03 9.08 17.21
N ARG A 126 71.69 8.16 18.14
CA ARG A 126 72.13 6.74 18.13
C ARG A 126 71.04 5.76 17.68
N ALA A 127 69.86 6.23 17.30
CA ALA A 127 68.70 5.43 16.94
C ALA A 127 68.23 5.76 15.51
N PRO A 128 68.99 5.37 14.46
CA PRO A 128 68.75 5.83 13.09
C PRO A 128 67.37 5.46 12.55
N LYS A 129 66.80 4.31 12.96
CA LYS A 129 65.44 3.92 12.58
C LYS A 129 64.36 4.75 13.25
N GLN A 130 64.54 5.17 14.51
CA GLN A 130 63.60 6.04 15.21
C GLN A 130 63.61 7.45 14.59
N ALA A 131 64.81 7.96 14.30
CA ALA A 131 64.98 9.24 13.61
C ALA A 131 64.36 9.24 12.20
N ALA A 132 64.55 8.15 11.44
CA ALA A 132 63.96 8.00 10.10
C ALA A 132 62.42 8.02 10.13
N VAL A 133 61.79 7.36 11.11
CA VAL A 133 60.32 7.38 11.26
C VAL A 133 59.82 8.79 11.56
N LEU A 134 60.41 9.50 12.54
CA LEU A 134 59.99 10.86 12.84
C LEU A 134 60.24 11.83 11.69
N GLY A 135 61.38 11.70 11.00
CA GLY A 135 61.67 12.48 9.80
C GLY A 135 60.64 12.24 8.69
N TYR A 136 60.28 10.98 8.44
CA TYR A 136 59.26 10.64 7.44
C TYR A 136 57.87 11.18 7.79
N LEU A 137 57.45 11.06 9.06
CA LEU A 137 56.17 11.62 9.53
C LEU A 137 56.14 13.15 9.41
N ARG A 138 57.25 13.82 9.76
CA ARG A 138 57.42 15.27 9.58
C ARG A 138 57.28 15.67 8.10
N ASP A 139 57.97 14.96 7.22
CA ASP A 139 58.02 15.30 5.79
C ASP A 139 56.68 15.05 5.09
N ARG A 140 55.92 14.05 5.54
CA ARG A 140 54.54 13.81 5.07
C ARG A 140 53.55 14.86 5.57
N GLY A 141 53.67 15.29 6.81
CA GLY A 141 52.77 16.29 7.41
C GLY A 141 51.36 15.75 7.74
N GLU A 142 51.12 14.46 7.60
CA GLU A 142 49.85 13.78 7.89
C GLU A 142 50.10 12.44 8.62
N PRO A 143 49.11 11.89 9.33
CA PRO A 143 49.22 10.55 9.91
C PRO A 143 49.46 9.49 8.83
N VAL A 144 50.39 8.57 9.07
CA VAL A 144 50.79 7.55 8.09
C VAL A 144 50.42 6.15 8.58
N GLU A 145 49.99 5.27 7.68
CA GLU A 145 49.68 3.89 8.01
C GLU A 145 50.93 3.10 8.46
N VAL A 146 50.79 2.30 9.52
CA VAL A 146 51.85 1.42 10.02
C VAL A 146 52.37 0.46 8.94
N LYS A 147 51.49 -0.06 8.06
CA LYS A 147 51.90 -0.91 6.93
C LYS A 147 52.83 -0.16 5.97
N GLU A 148 52.57 1.12 5.71
CA GLU A 148 53.40 1.95 4.86
C GLU A 148 54.76 2.23 5.49
N LEU A 149 54.80 2.62 6.78
CA LEU A 149 56.05 2.84 7.50
C LEU A 149 56.94 1.58 7.50
N ARG A 150 56.33 0.40 7.68
CA ARG A 150 57.03 -0.89 7.58
C ARG A 150 57.61 -1.12 6.19
N ARG A 151 56.83 -0.84 5.13
CA ARG A 151 57.25 -1.03 3.74
C ARG A 151 58.37 -0.08 3.33
N GLN A 152 58.28 1.20 3.71
CA GLN A 152 59.23 2.24 3.28
C GLN A 152 60.51 2.27 4.12
N LEU A 153 60.40 2.07 5.44
CA LEU A 153 61.51 2.30 6.38
C LEU A 153 62.02 1.01 7.02
N GLY A 154 61.38 -0.14 6.79
CA GLY A 154 61.74 -1.40 7.44
C GLY A 154 61.71 -1.32 8.97
N CYS A 155 60.82 -0.48 9.51
CA CYS A 155 60.67 -0.27 10.95
C CYS A 155 59.91 -1.44 11.59
N SER A 156 60.41 -1.96 12.72
CA SER A 156 59.71 -2.99 13.48
C SER A 156 58.66 -2.38 14.41
N SER A 157 57.73 -3.20 14.92
CA SER A 157 56.78 -2.77 15.95
C SER A 157 57.47 -2.24 17.21
N ALA A 158 58.65 -2.77 17.56
CA ALA A 158 59.44 -2.31 18.70
C ALA A 158 59.91 -0.85 18.55
N VAL A 159 60.25 -0.42 17.32
CA VAL A 159 60.64 0.97 17.05
C VAL A 159 59.46 1.90 17.32
N LEU A 160 58.26 1.54 16.85
CA LEU A 160 57.05 2.33 17.07
C LEU A 160 56.67 2.36 18.56
N ASN A 161 56.73 1.22 19.26
CA ASN A 161 56.46 1.17 20.70
C ASN A 161 57.42 2.06 21.51
N GLN A 162 58.69 2.14 21.12
CA GLN A 162 59.67 2.99 21.80
C GLN A 162 59.42 4.47 21.53
N LEU A 163 59.07 4.85 20.30
CA LEU A 163 58.71 6.22 19.97
C LEU A 163 57.44 6.67 20.71
N GLU A 164 56.46 5.78 20.83
CA GLU A 164 55.23 6.02 21.58
C GLU A 164 55.48 6.12 23.09
N ALA A 165 56.32 5.24 23.66
CA ALA A 165 56.73 5.31 25.07
C ALA A 165 57.49 6.59 25.41
N LYS A 166 58.21 7.17 24.44
CA LYS A 166 58.88 8.47 24.56
C LYS A 166 57.93 9.67 24.35
N GLY A 167 56.67 9.42 23.98
CA GLY A 167 55.68 10.47 23.71
C GLY A 167 55.93 11.24 22.41
N TYR A 168 56.67 10.66 21.45
CA TYR A 168 56.99 11.33 20.19
C TYR A 168 55.95 11.07 19.09
N VAL A 169 55.23 9.96 19.20
CA VAL A 169 54.16 9.58 18.28
C VAL A 169 53.00 8.98 19.05
N GLU A 170 51.83 9.01 18.44
CA GLU A 170 50.62 8.32 18.91
C GLU A 170 50.14 7.35 17.84
N ARG A 171 49.68 6.16 18.24
CA ARG A 171 49.00 5.22 17.35
C ARG A 171 47.49 5.32 17.50
N LEU A 172 46.82 5.54 16.39
CA LEU A 172 45.36 5.59 16.33
C LEU A 172 44.83 4.43 15.50
N SER A 173 43.73 3.84 15.96
CA SER A 173 42.98 2.84 15.19
C SER A 173 41.90 3.57 14.41
N GLN A 174 41.99 3.53 13.08
CA GLN A 174 40.87 3.89 12.23
C GLN A 174 39.98 2.66 12.06
N GLU A 175 38.74 2.75 12.56
CA GLU A 175 37.74 1.70 12.37
C GLU A 175 37.30 1.64 10.90
N PRO A 176 36.88 0.46 10.40
CA PRO A 176 36.24 0.35 9.09
C PRO A 176 35.06 1.30 8.99
N ALA A 177 35.00 2.07 7.91
CA ALA A 177 33.87 2.92 7.56
C ALA A 177 33.08 2.28 6.42
N VAL A 178 31.80 2.65 6.32
CA VAL A 178 30.91 2.19 5.25
C VAL A 178 30.55 3.38 4.39
N ILE A 179 30.75 3.25 3.09
CA ILE A 179 30.55 4.32 2.11
C ILE A 179 29.50 3.85 1.12
N LEU A 180 28.53 4.69 0.79
CA LEU A 180 27.62 4.43 -0.33
C LEU A 180 28.40 4.51 -1.64
N THR A 181 28.30 3.47 -2.47
CA THR A 181 28.89 3.47 -3.82
C THR A 181 27.93 4.00 -4.87
N ILE A 182 26.63 4.03 -4.54
CA ILE A 182 25.58 4.60 -5.37
C ILE A 182 25.28 6.05 -4.94
N PRO A 183 24.83 6.93 -5.87
CA PRO A 183 24.32 8.25 -5.53
C PRO A 183 23.14 8.19 -4.56
N LEU A 184 22.98 9.23 -3.71
CA LEU A 184 21.88 9.32 -2.74
C LEU A 184 20.50 9.23 -3.39
N GLU A 185 20.35 9.76 -4.60
CA GLU A 185 19.10 9.72 -5.37
C GLU A 185 18.69 8.30 -5.78
N GLU A 186 19.65 7.38 -5.96
CA GLU A 186 19.39 5.98 -6.33
C GLU A 186 19.11 5.09 -5.10
N VAL A 187 19.40 5.56 -3.88
CA VAL A 187 19.25 4.77 -2.65
C VAL A 187 17.80 4.35 -2.43
N THR A 188 16.84 5.25 -2.70
CA THR A 188 15.41 4.96 -2.53
C THR A 188 14.95 3.81 -3.42
N GLU A 189 15.40 3.77 -4.68
CA GLU A 189 15.08 2.69 -5.61
C GLU A 189 15.68 1.35 -5.15
N ALA A 190 16.94 1.37 -4.72
CA ALA A 190 17.59 0.18 -4.16
C ALA A 190 16.86 -0.36 -2.92
N ILE A 191 16.36 0.53 -2.05
CA ILE A 191 15.53 0.15 -0.89
C ILE A 191 14.20 -0.48 -1.33
N ILE A 192 13.51 0.12 -2.31
CA ILE A 192 12.25 -0.40 -2.85
C ILE A 192 12.45 -1.82 -3.41
N GLU A 193 13.54 -2.05 -4.15
CA GLU A 193 13.86 -3.36 -4.71
C GLU A 193 14.14 -4.38 -3.59
N LEU A 194 14.98 -4.02 -2.62
CA LEU A 194 15.34 -4.88 -1.48
C LEU A 194 14.15 -5.28 -0.61
N ARG A 195 13.11 -4.44 -0.54
CA ARG A 195 11.87 -4.72 0.19
C ARG A 195 10.79 -5.37 -0.65
N GLY A 196 10.95 -5.44 -1.97
CA GLY A 196 9.92 -5.91 -2.88
C GLY A 196 8.68 -5.01 -2.89
N ALA A 197 8.86 -3.69 -2.78
CA ALA A 197 7.79 -2.70 -2.61
C ALA A 197 7.27 -2.13 -3.94
N GLN A 198 7.64 -2.69 -5.09
CA GLN A 198 7.34 -2.14 -6.42
C GLN A 198 5.83 -1.98 -6.66
N LYS A 199 5.02 -2.94 -6.17
CA LYS A 199 3.57 -2.88 -6.33
C LYS A 199 2.93 -1.81 -5.45
N GLN A 200 3.46 -1.56 -4.26
CA GLN A 200 3.01 -0.48 -3.38
C GLN A 200 3.25 0.87 -4.05
N VAL A 201 4.44 1.06 -4.62
CA VAL A 201 4.82 2.27 -5.36
C VAL A 201 3.90 2.47 -6.56
N ALA A 202 3.71 1.44 -7.39
CA ALA A 202 2.82 1.50 -8.55
C ALA A 202 1.36 1.86 -8.18
N VAL A 203 0.86 1.39 -7.04
CA VAL A 203 -0.48 1.79 -6.56
C VAL A 203 -0.54 3.26 -6.20
N LEU A 204 0.46 3.77 -5.48
CA LEU A 204 0.49 5.17 -5.06
C LEU A 204 0.65 6.11 -6.26
N GLU A 205 1.53 5.78 -7.21
CA GLU A 205 1.68 6.52 -8.46
C GLU A 205 0.40 6.52 -9.29
N PHE A 206 -0.26 5.37 -9.41
CA PHE A 206 -1.54 5.27 -10.12
C PHE A 206 -2.60 6.17 -9.45
N LEU A 207 -2.75 6.09 -8.13
CA LEU A 207 -3.76 6.87 -7.41
C LEU A 207 -3.43 8.38 -7.32
N LYS A 208 -2.16 8.79 -7.42
CA LYS A 208 -1.77 10.21 -7.53
C LYS A 208 -2.39 10.89 -8.76
N GLY A 209 -2.60 10.13 -9.84
CA GLY A 209 -3.20 10.64 -11.08
C GLY A 209 -4.73 10.75 -11.06
N GLU A 210 -5.39 10.33 -9.98
CA GLU A 210 -6.84 10.19 -9.92
C GLU A 210 -7.45 11.20 -8.92
N GLU A 211 -8.46 11.96 -9.35
CA GLU A 211 -9.06 13.03 -8.54
C GLU A 211 -10.05 12.50 -7.47
N GLY A 212 -10.36 11.19 -7.48
CA GLY A 212 -11.42 10.62 -6.65
C GLY A 212 -11.21 9.15 -6.26
N PRO A 213 -12.17 8.57 -5.52
CA PRO A 213 -12.11 7.17 -5.13
C PRO A 213 -12.23 6.25 -6.36
N VAL A 214 -11.29 5.32 -6.50
CA VAL A 214 -11.20 4.41 -7.65
C VAL A 214 -11.69 3.02 -7.26
N TRP A 215 -12.41 2.35 -8.15
CA TRP A 215 -12.81 0.96 -7.92
C TRP A 215 -11.60 0.04 -7.82
N ILE A 216 -11.55 -0.76 -6.75
CA ILE A 216 -10.39 -1.62 -6.44
C ILE A 216 -10.00 -2.55 -7.59
N GLY A 217 -10.96 -3.07 -8.35
CA GLY A 217 -10.63 -3.97 -9.47
C GLY A 217 -9.95 -3.25 -10.63
N TRP A 218 -10.11 -1.93 -10.78
CA TRP A 218 -9.34 -1.14 -11.74
C TRP A 218 -7.90 -0.98 -11.25
N VAL A 219 -7.71 -0.72 -9.96
CA VAL A 219 -6.37 -0.67 -9.34
C VAL A 219 -5.64 -1.99 -9.52
N TYR A 220 -6.30 -3.13 -9.31
CA TYR A 220 -5.71 -4.44 -9.57
C TYR A 220 -5.30 -4.63 -11.03
N ALA A 221 -6.15 -4.21 -11.97
CA ALA A 221 -5.88 -4.33 -13.40
C ALA A 221 -4.67 -3.48 -13.84
N GLN A 222 -4.51 -2.27 -13.29
CA GLN A 222 -3.43 -1.35 -13.67
C GLN A 222 -2.10 -1.67 -12.98
N THR A 223 -2.13 -2.14 -11.73
CA THR A 223 -0.92 -2.24 -10.90
C THR A 223 -0.49 -3.68 -10.62
N GLY A 224 -1.35 -4.67 -10.91
CA GLY A 224 -1.12 -6.07 -10.55
C GLY A 224 -1.05 -6.32 -9.03
N CYS A 225 -1.54 -5.39 -8.21
CA CYS A 225 -1.59 -5.53 -6.76
C CYS A 225 -2.77 -6.41 -6.31
N ASP A 226 -2.86 -6.64 -5.00
CA ASP A 226 -3.94 -7.38 -4.36
C ASP A 226 -4.49 -6.62 -3.14
N LEU A 227 -5.50 -7.20 -2.49
CA LEU A 227 -6.11 -6.58 -1.32
C LEU A 227 -5.15 -6.49 -0.12
N ARG A 228 -4.11 -7.32 -0.05
CA ARG A 228 -3.14 -7.29 1.06
C ARG A 228 -2.30 -6.03 0.96
N ILE A 229 -1.84 -5.69 -0.24
CA ILE A 229 -1.10 -4.45 -0.52
C ILE A 229 -1.97 -3.24 -0.20
N LEU A 230 -3.23 -3.21 -0.65
CA LEU A 230 -4.12 -2.08 -0.36
C LEU A 230 -4.39 -1.89 1.13
N ARG A 231 -4.52 -2.99 1.90
CA ARG A 231 -4.66 -2.92 3.35
C ARG A 231 -3.38 -2.47 4.05
N ASP A 232 -2.23 -2.88 3.54
CA ASP A 232 -0.93 -2.46 4.04
C ASP A 232 -0.74 -0.96 3.85
N LEU A 233 -0.99 -0.44 2.65
CA LEU A 233 -1.01 0.99 2.36
C LEU A 233 -2.00 1.76 3.25
N ALA A 234 -3.20 1.19 3.47
CA ALA A 234 -4.19 1.80 4.37
C ALA A 234 -3.72 1.83 5.83
N LYS A 235 -3.03 0.79 6.29
CA LYS A 235 -2.43 0.73 7.63
C LYS A 235 -1.34 1.79 7.80
N HIS A 236 -0.61 2.11 6.73
CA HIS A 236 0.35 3.20 6.69
C HIS A 236 -0.31 4.59 6.53
N GLY A 237 -1.64 4.67 6.46
CA GLY A 237 -2.37 5.92 6.33
C GLY A 237 -2.30 6.55 4.94
N LEU A 238 -1.79 5.82 3.93
CA LEU A 238 -1.59 6.36 2.59
C LEU A 238 -2.86 6.35 1.76
N VAL A 239 -3.74 5.37 1.98
CA VAL A 239 -4.99 5.19 1.25
C VAL A 239 -6.17 4.90 2.20
N SER A 240 -7.39 5.29 1.82
CA SER A 240 -8.63 4.83 2.47
C SER A 240 -9.29 3.72 1.64
N LEU A 241 -9.90 2.75 2.32
CA LEU A 241 -10.74 1.73 1.70
C LEU A 241 -12.20 1.98 2.09
N GLU A 242 -13.03 2.25 1.10
CA GLU A 242 -14.45 2.61 1.26
C GLU A 242 -15.34 1.53 0.62
N GLU A 243 -16.49 1.24 1.23
CA GLU A 243 -17.53 0.40 0.61
C GLU A 243 -18.74 1.29 0.27
N GLU A 244 -19.05 1.41 -1.02
CA GLU A 244 -20.20 2.18 -1.49
C GLU A 244 -21.26 1.24 -2.08
N GLU A 245 -22.53 1.49 -1.76
CA GLU A 245 -23.64 0.77 -2.38
C GLU A 245 -23.87 1.30 -3.79
N VAL A 246 -23.52 0.49 -4.79
CA VAL A 246 -23.80 0.84 -6.19
C VAL A 246 -25.28 0.59 -6.45
N ARG A 247 -26.07 1.66 -6.49
CA ARG A 247 -27.40 1.63 -7.10
C ARG A 247 -27.22 1.59 -8.61
N ARG A 248 -27.66 0.51 -9.24
CA ARG A 248 -27.83 0.48 -10.69
C ARG A 248 -29.24 0.97 -10.97
N ASP A 249 -29.39 2.24 -11.30
CA ASP A 249 -30.61 2.71 -11.93
C ASP A 249 -30.40 2.70 -13.45
N SER A 250 -30.87 1.65 -14.10
CA SER A 250 -30.76 1.49 -15.56
C SER A 250 -31.53 2.58 -16.34
N LEU A 251 -32.33 3.39 -15.65
CA LEU A 251 -33.12 4.48 -16.20
C LEU A 251 -32.54 5.86 -15.80
N GLU A 252 -31.45 5.91 -15.03
CA GLU A 252 -30.78 7.14 -14.63
C GLU A 252 -30.34 7.95 -15.87
N GLY A 253 -30.67 9.24 -15.89
CA GLY A 253 -30.41 10.12 -17.04
C GLY A 253 -31.36 9.96 -18.23
N ARG A 254 -32.38 9.09 -18.16
CA ARG A 254 -33.46 9.07 -19.16
C ARG A 254 -34.54 10.07 -18.79
N GLU A 255 -34.83 11.00 -19.71
CA GLU A 255 -36.01 11.86 -19.61
C GLU A 255 -37.23 11.10 -20.15
N PHE A 256 -38.24 10.92 -19.31
CA PHE A 256 -39.53 10.37 -19.71
C PHE A 256 -40.51 11.53 -19.89
N VAL A 257 -41.00 11.71 -21.11
CA VAL A 257 -42.12 12.63 -21.36
C VAL A 257 -43.38 11.97 -20.79
N THR A 258 -44.03 12.64 -19.84
CA THR A 258 -45.35 12.20 -19.37
C THR A 258 -46.37 12.36 -20.49
N ASP A 259 -46.84 11.24 -21.03
CA ASP A 259 -47.89 11.20 -22.02
C ASP A 259 -49.27 11.44 -21.36
N VAL A 260 -50.21 12.03 -22.11
CA VAL A 260 -51.58 12.25 -21.64
C VAL A 260 -52.39 10.98 -21.90
N PRO A 261 -52.95 10.33 -20.86
CA PRO A 261 -53.72 9.11 -21.06
C PRO A 261 -54.89 9.32 -22.04
N PRO A 262 -55.06 8.45 -23.06
CA PRO A 262 -56.15 8.58 -24.01
C PRO A 262 -57.51 8.44 -23.32
N ARG A 263 -58.56 9.03 -23.88
CA ARG A 263 -59.93 8.80 -23.40
C ARG A 263 -60.32 7.36 -23.67
N LEU A 264 -60.89 6.69 -22.65
CA LEU A 264 -61.38 5.33 -22.82
C LEU A 264 -62.61 5.32 -23.70
N THR A 265 -62.74 4.27 -24.49
CA THR A 265 -63.99 3.93 -25.16
C THR A 265 -65.02 3.42 -24.14
N PRO A 266 -66.33 3.41 -24.46
CA PRO A 266 -67.36 2.93 -23.53
C PRO A 266 -67.08 1.51 -22.98
N ASP A 267 -66.62 0.59 -23.82
CA ASP A 267 -66.32 -0.79 -23.41
C ASP A 267 -65.10 -0.86 -22.48
N GLN A 268 -64.09 -0.01 -22.74
CA GLN A 268 -62.91 0.11 -21.88
C GLN A 268 -63.25 0.76 -20.54
N GLU A 269 -64.12 1.76 -20.53
CA GLU A 269 -64.59 2.43 -19.31
C GLU A 269 -65.34 1.43 -18.42
N ALA A 270 -66.24 0.63 -19.00
CA ALA A 270 -66.95 -0.43 -18.26
C ALA A 270 -65.99 -1.46 -17.65
N ALA A 271 -65.01 -1.94 -18.43
CA ALA A 271 -63.99 -2.86 -17.92
C ALA A 271 -63.11 -2.21 -16.84
N TRP A 272 -62.76 -0.93 -17.02
CA TRP A 272 -61.96 -0.17 -16.06
C TRP A 272 -62.70 0.04 -14.74
N GLU A 273 -63.97 0.39 -14.76
CA GLU A 273 -64.78 0.60 -13.57
C GLU A 273 -64.84 -0.64 -12.68
N GLU A 274 -64.97 -1.83 -13.29
CA GLU A 274 -64.99 -3.09 -12.56
C GLU A 274 -63.64 -3.39 -11.88
N ILE A 275 -62.53 -3.22 -12.61
CA ILE A 275 -61.17 -3.41 -12.08
C ILE A 275 -60.86 -2.36 -11.00
N ALA A 276 -61.18 -1.09 -11.23
CA ALA A 276 -60.96 0.00 -10.30
C ALA A 276 -61.74 -0.18 -8.99
N ARG A 277 -62.97 -0.70 -9.07
CA ARG A 277 -63.75 -1.10 -7.89
C ARG A 277 -63.04 -2.20 -7.11
N GLY A 278 -62.56 -3.24 -7.80
CA GLY A 278 -61.79 -4.33 -7.18
C GLY A 278 -60.48 -3.89 -6.53
N ILE A 279 -59.80 -2.87 -7.06
CA ILE A 279 -58.59 -2.27 -6.46
C ILE A 279 -58.94 -1.53 -5.16
N LYS A 280 -60.07 -0.80 -5.14
CA LYS A 280 -60.53 -0.01 -3.97
C LYS A 280 -61.09 -0.87 -2.85
N GLU A 281 -61.88 -1.89 -3.16
CA GLU A 281 -62.65 -2.70 -2.19
C GLU A 281 -61.85 -3.82 -1.51
N GLN A 282 -60.51 -3.78 -1.57
CA GLN A 282 -59.69 -4.90 -1.09
C GLN A 282 -59.85 -5.16 0.42
N GLY A 283 -60.25 -6.40 0.72
CA GLY A 283 -60.62 -6.92 2.03
C GLY A 283 -61.53 -8.17 1.99
N LYS A 284 -62.09 -8.51 0.82
CA LYS A 284 -63.00 -9.65 0.60
C LYS A 284 -62.52 -10.62 -0.49
N GLY A 285 -61.28 -11.13 -0.38
CA GLY A 285 -60.76 -12.19 -1.26
C GLY A 285 -59.87 -11.72 -2.43
N GLU A 286 -59.48 -12.66 -3.28
CA GLU A 286 -58.64 -12.44 -4.46
C GLU A 286 -59.52 -12.04 -5.66
N ASN A 287 -59.29 -10.85 -6.22
CA ASN A 287 -59.99 -10.37 -7.42
C ASN A 287 -59.21 -10.77 -8.68
N ILE A 288 -59.77 -11.70 -9.46
CA ILE A 288 -59.15 -12.21 -10.69
C ILE A 288 -59.99 -11.76 -11.88
N TYR A 289 -59.37 -11.05 -12.83
CA TYR A 289 -60.03 -10.53 -14.03
C TYR A 289 -59.39 -11.12 -15.28
N LEU A 290 -60.22 -11.53 -16.24
CA LEU A 290 -59.80 -11.85 -17.61
C LEU A 290 -60.19 -10.69 -18.52
N LEU A 291 -59.21 -9.87 -18.91
CA LEU A 291 -59.44 -8.80 -19.89
C LEU A 291 -59.32 -9.36 -21.31
N HIS A 292 -60.45 -9.74 -21.90
CA HIS A 292 -60.51 -10.28 -23.25
C HIS A 292 -60.67 -9.19 -24.31
N GLY A 293 -59.84 -9.24 -25.36
CA GLY A 293 -59.92 -8.31 -26.47
C GLY A 293 -58.87 -8.58 -27.53
N VAL A 294 -59.14 -8.19 -28.78
CA VAL A 294 -58.21 -8.34 -29.90
C VAL A 294 -56.99 -7.41 -29.77
N THR A 295 -55.93 -7.63 -30.54
CA THR A 295 -54.80 -6.68 -30.63
C THR A 295 -55.30 -5.31 -31.09
N GLY A 296 -54.80 -4.23 -30.50
CA GLY A 296 -55.28 -2.87 -30.80
C GLY A 296 -56.54 -2.43 -30.04
N SER A 297 -57.21 -3.32 -29.29
CA SER A 297 -58.37 -2.95 -28.46
C SER A 297 -58.04 -2.12 -27.22
N GLY A 298 -56.78 -1.73 -27.04
CA GLY A 298 -56.30 -0.91 -25.91
C GLY A 298 -56.21 -1.61 -24.56
N LYS A 299 -56.03 -2.93 -24.50
CA LYS A 299 -55.83 -3.67 -23.23
C LYS A 299 -54.67 -3.10 -22.40
N THR A 300 -53.59 -2.68 -23.06
CA THR A 300 -52.42 -2.06 -22.42
C THR A 300 -52.80 -0.83 -21.60
N GLU A 301 -53.71 0.00 -22.09
CA GLU A 301 -54.16 1.21 -21.39
C GLU A 301 -54.85 0.85 -20.06
N ILE A 302 -55.67 -0.21 -20.06
CA ILE A 302 -56.31 -0.72 -18.84
C ILE A 302 -55.26 -1.22 -17.85
N TYR A 303 -54.20 -1.91 -18.32
CA TYR A 303 -53.09 -2.33 -17.47
C TYR A 303 -52.36 -1.13 -16.85
N LEU A 304 -52.03 -0.10 -17.65
CA LEU A 304 -51.33 1.09 -17.18
C LEU A 304 -52.15 1.85 -16.13
N ARG A 305 -53.46 1.99 -16.33
CA ARG A 305 -54.36 2.60 -15.33
C ARG A 305 -54.43 1.78 -14.05
N ALA A 306 -54.48 0.46 -14.14
CA ALA A 306 -54.48 -0.42 -12.98
C ALA A 306 -53.17 -0.30 -12.17
N LEU A 307 -52.03 -0.22 -12.85
CA LEU A 307 -50.73 0.04 -12.23
C LEU A 307 -50.71 1.40 -11.54
N GLN A 308 -51.12 2.45 -12.24
CA GLN A 308 -51.15 3.80 -11.70
C GLN A 308 -52.04 3.89 -10.45
N ALA A 309 -53.25 3.33 -10.50
CA ALA A 309 -54.15 3.30 -9.35
C ALA A 309 -53.57 2.50 -8.18
N THR A 310 -52.90 1.38 -8.44
CA THR A 310 -52.26 0.56 -7.41
C THR A 310 -51.08 1.30 -6.76
N LEU A 311 -50.21 1.92 -7.57
CA LEU A 311 -49.08 2.72 -7.09
C LEU A 311 -49.53 3.94 -6.28
N ALA A 312 -50.62 4.59 -6.69
CA ALA A 312 -51.22 5.72 -5.96
C ALA A 312 -51.67 5.35 -4.54
N THR A 313 -51.90 4.06 -4.25
CA THR A 313 -52.19 3.56 -2.90
C THR A 313 -50.93 3.19 -2.09
N GLY A 314 -49.74 3.52 -2.59
CA GLY A 314 -48.44 3.22 -1.95
C GLY A 314 -48.02 1.75 -2.05
N ARG A 315 -48.66 0.98 -2.93
CA ARG A 315 -48.40 -0.46 -3.11
C ARG A 315 -47.49 -0.69 -4.31
N GLY A 316 -46.85 -1.85 -4.36
CA GLY A 316 -46.09 -2.30 -5.53
C GLY A 316 -46.99 -3.00 -6.54
N ALA A 317 -46.58 -3.02 -7.81
CA ALA A 317 -47.23 -3.77 -8.86
C ALA A 317 -46.19 -4.50 -9.73
N ILE A 318 -46.58 -5.63 -10.31
CA ILE A 318 -45.73 -6.45 -11.19
C ILE A 318 -46.48 -6.65 -12.50
N VAL A 319 -45.83 -6.33 -13.61
CA VAL A 319 -46.29 -6.69 -14.96
C VAL A 319 -45.39 -7.79 -15.47
N LEU A 320 -45.99 -8.89 -15.92
CA LEU A 320 -45.28 -9.97 -16.57
C LEU A 320 -45.51 -9.85 -18.07
N VAL A 321 -44.41 -9.71 -18.82
CA VAL A 321 -44.44 -9.68 -20.29
C VAL A 321 -43.62 -10.86 -20.83
N PRO A 322 -43.94 -11.37 -22.03
CA PRO A 322 -43.10 -12.35 -22.70
C PRO A 322 -41.68 -11.80 -22.94
N GLU A 323 -40.66 -12.66 -22.89
CA GLU A 323 -39.25 -12.30 -23.09
C GLU A 323 -39.00 -11.54 -24.40
N ILE A 324 -39.65 -11.97 -25.48
CA ILE A 324 -39.58 -11.35 -26.82
C ILE A 324 -40.05 -9.89 -26.89
N ALA A 325 -40.71 -9.38 -25.85
CA ALA A 325 -41.12 -7.98 -25.78
C ALA A 325 -40.09 -7.07 -25.09
N LEU A 326 -39.03 -7.64 -24.51
CA LEU A 326 -38.00 -6.94 -23.73
C LEU A 326 -36.61 -6.95 -24.38
N THR A 327 -36.46 -7.62 -25.53
CA THR A 327 -35.24 -7.67 -26.35
C THR A 327 -35.41 -6.84 -27.60
#